data_AF-A0A8H9XZJ9-F1
#
_entry.id   AF-A0A8H9XZJ9-F1
#
_cell.length_a   1.000
_cell.length_b   1.000
_cell.length_c   1.000
_cell.angle_alpha   90.00
_cell.angle_beta   90.00
_cell.angle_gamma   90.00
#
_symmetry.space_group_name_H-M   'P 1'
#
loop_
_entity.id
_entity.type
_entity.pdbx_description
1 polymer ?
#
loop_
_entity_poly.entity_id
_entity_poly.type
_entity_poly.pdbx_seq_one_letter_code
_entity_poly.pdbx_strand_id
1 'polypeptide(L)'
;LFGFTGITEEMLAHWQSSLVLLARDAKGFASVCYDDEGAIKILMQRLYDQGHRNISYLGVPHSDVTTGKRRHEAYLAFCKAHKLNPVAALPG
;
A
#
# COMPACT_ATOMS: atom_id res chain seq x y z
N LEU A 1 12.36 -13.39 -1.41
CA LEU A 1 13.08 -12.08 -1.45
C LEU A 1 12.09 -10.96 -1.18
N PHE A 2 12.42 -9.98 -0.34
CA PHE A 2 11.57 -8.81 -0.13
C PHE A 2 11.71 -7.82 -1.29
N GLY A 3 10.60 -7.36 -1.87
CA GLY A 3 10.61 -6.55 -3.10
C GLY A 3 11.04 -5.08 -2.97
N PHE A 4 11.55 -4.66 -1.81
CA PHE A 4 11.98 -3.28 -1.51
C PHE A 4 13.52 -3.11 -1.49
N THR A 5 14.28 -4.09 -1.98
CA THR A 5 15.75 -4.12 -1.85
C THR A 5 16.52 -3.39 -2.97
N GLY A 6 15.88 -2.53 -3.78
CA GLY A 6 16.53 -1.84 -4.89
C GLY A 6 17.02 -2.76 -6.02
N ILE A 7 16.53 -4.01 -6.03
CA ILE A 7 16.87 -5.03 -7.03
C ILE A 7 15.89 -4.91 -8.21
N THR A 8 16.42 -4.93 -9.43
CA THR A 8 15.60 -4.86 -10.65
C THR A 8 15.12 -6.25 -11.08
N GLU A 9 14.06 -6.30 -11.89
CA GLU A 9 13.51 -7.57 -12.38
C GLU A 9 14.53 -8.35 -13.22
N GLU A 10 15.41 -7.65 -13.97
CA GLU A 10 16.45 -8.25 -14.79
C GLU A 10 17.47 -9.02 -13.94
N MET A 11 17.81 -8.49 -12.75
CA MET A 11 18.73 -9.15 -11.81
C MET A 11 18.16 -10.46 -11.27
N LEU A 12 16.83 -10.62 -11.29
CA LEU A 12 16.13 -11.79 -10.76
C LEU A 12 15.83 -12.85 -11.82
N ALA A 13 16.05 -12.55 -13.11
CA ALA A 13 15.62 -13.39 -14.23
C ALA A 13 16.09 -14.84 -14.11
N HIS A 14 17.34 -15.08 -13.69
CA HIS A 14 17.88 -16.44 -13.53
C HIS A 14 17.25 -17.25 -12.39
N TRP A 15 16.53 -16.60 -11.48
CA TRP A 15 15.91 -17.21 -10.32
C TRP A 15 14.40 -17.38 -10.47
N GLN A 16 13.85 -17.08 -11.65
CA GLN A 16 12.41 -17.00 -11.89
C GLN A 16 11.62 -18.23 -11.40
N SER A 17 12.13 -19.44 -11.62
CA SER A 17 11.46 -20.69 -11.24
C SER A 17 11.71 -21.11 -9.79
N SER A 18 12.66 -20.50 -9.09
CA SER A 18 13.11 -20.91 -7.76
C SER A 18 13.03 -19.79 -6.72
N LEU A 19 12.40 -18.66 -7.05
CA LEU A 19 12.32 -17.50 -6.18
C LEU A 19 10.87 -17.05 -6.00
N VAL A 20 10.51 -16.80 -4.75
CA VAL A 20 9.23 -16.19 -4.36
C VAL A 20 9.48 -14.79 -3.83
N LEU A 21 8.73 -13.82 -4.33
CA LEU A 21 8.75 -12.44 -3.87
C LEU A 21 7.81 -12.23 -2.69
N LEU A 22 8.24 -11.44 -1.71
CA LEU A 22 7.43 -11.04 -0.56
C LEU A 22 7.16 -9.53 -0.63
N ALA A 23 5.93 -9.14 -0.27
CA ALA A 23 5.42 -7.78 -0.18
C ALA A 23 5.29 -7.01 -1.50
N ARG A 24 5.78 -7.54 -2.63
CA ARG A 24 5.64 -6.93 -3.96
C ARG A 24 5.46 -8.00 -5.02
N ASP A 25 4.69 -7.67 -6.05
CA ASP A 25 4.52 -8.46 -7.26
C ASP A 25 5.53 -8.07 -8.35
N ALA A 26 5.95 -9.04 -9.15
CA ALA A 26 6.70 -8.84 -10.39
C ALA A 26 6.23 -9.86 -11.42
N LYS A 27 6.10 -9.44 -12.68
CA LYS A 27 5.53 -10.29 -13.72
C LYS A 27 6.41 -11.53 -13.92
N GLY A 28 5.80 -12.71 -13.88
CA GLY A 28 6.49 -13.98 -14.10
C GLY A 28 7.15 -14.58 -12.85
N PHE A 29 7.05 -13.95 -11.68
CA PHE A 29 7.48 -14.52 -10.40
C PHE A 29 6.26 -14.88 -9.56
N ALA A 30 6.38 -15.96 -8.77
CA ALA A 30 5.45 -16.20 -7.69
C ALA A 30 5.65 -15.16 -6.58
N SER A 31 4.57 -14.67 -5.99
CA SER A 31 4.64 -13.68 -4.92
C SER A 31 3.61 -13.92 -3.82
N VAL A 32 3.95 -13.49 -2.61
CA VAL A 32 3.03 -13.35 -1.47
C VAL A 32 3.01 -11.87 -1.08
N CYS A 33 1.85 -11.23 -1.29
CA CYS A 33 1.67 -9.79 -1.10
C CYS A 33 0.65 -9.50 0.00
N TYR A 34 0.76 -8.30 0.59
CA TYR A 34 -0.25 -7.78 1.50
C TYR A 34 -1.38 -7.11 0.72
N ASP A 35 -2.60 -7.18 1.27
CA ASP A 35 -3.73 -6.39 0.80
C ASP A 35 -3.70 -5.00 1.45
N ASP A 36 -2.86 -4.11 0.90
CA ASP A 36 -2.69 -2.74 1.40
C ASP A 36 -3.98 -1.92 1.34
N GLU A 37 -4.79 -2.12 0.29
CA GLU A 37 -6.05 -1.40 0.12
C GLU A 37 -7.11 -1.89 1.11
N GLY A 38 -7.26 -3.21 1.25
CA GLY A 38 -8.17 -3.82 2.21
C GLY A 38 -7.82 -3.45 3.65
N ALA A 39 -6.54 -3.43 4.00
CA ALA A 39 -6.08 -3.01 5.33
C ALA A 39 -6.55 -1.58 5.68
N ILE A 40 -6.39 -0.62 4.74
CA ILE A 40 -6.82 0.77 4.96
C ILE A 40 -8.35 0.87 5.00
N LYS A 41 -9.07 0.16 4.13
CA LYS A 41 -10.54 0.16 4.15
C LYS A 41 -11.10 -0.35 5.47
N ILE A 42 -10.57 -1.44 6.01
CA ILE A 42 -11.00 -2.00 7.30
C ILE A 42 -10.78 -0.99 8.43
N LEU A 43 -9.59 -0.36 8.48
CA LEU A 43 -9.28 0.63 9.51
C LEU A 43 -10.20 1.86 9.41
N MET A 44 -10.37 2.41 8.21
CA MET A 44 -11.19 3.59 7.96
C MET A 44 -12.66 3.32 8.29
N GLN A 45 -13.18 2.13 7.91
CA GLN A 45 -14.53 1.73 8.26
C GLN A 45 -14.72 1.68 9.77
N ARG A 46 -13.77 1.07 10.50
CA ARG A 46 -13.84 0.99 11.96
C ARG A 46 -13.88 2.36 12.62
N LEU A 47 -13.03 3.29 12.18
CA LEU A 47 -13.02 4.67 12.70
C LEU A 47 -14.31 5.41 12.37
N TYR A 48 -14.84 5.22 11.16
CA TYR A 48 -16.10 5.81 10.73
C TYR A 48 -17.30 5.31 11.54
N ASP A 49 -17.36 4.00 11.81
CA ASP A 49 -18.40 3.36 12.61
C ASP A 49 -18.36 3.82 14.08
N GLN A 50 -17.17 4.19 14.58
CA GLN A 50 -16.99 4.82 15.89
C GLN A 50 -17.39 6.30 15.94
N GLY A 51 -17.85 6.88 14.82
CA GLY A 51 -18.32 8.26 14.73
C GLY A 51 -17.23 9.28 14.34
N HIS A 52 -15.99 8.85 14.08
CA HIS A 52 -14.94 9.77 13.64
C HIS A 52 -15.23 10.29 12.21
N ARG A 53 -15.11 11.61 12.01
CA ARG A 53 -15.26 12.28 10.70
C ARG A 53 -14.06 13.13 10.32
N ASN A 54 -13.19 13.43 11.28
CA ASN A 54 -11.91 14.12 11.07
C ASN A 54 -10.78 13.10 11.25
N ILE A 55 -10.41 12.43 10.17
CA ILE A 55 -9.42 11.34 10.19
C ILE A 55 -8.21 11.79 9.35
N SER A 56 -7.13 12.16 10.03
CA SER A 56 -5.87 12.53 9.40
C SER A 56 -5.04 11.28 9.05
N TYR A 57 -4.24 11.38 7.99
CA TYR A 57 -3.34 10.31 7.54
C TYR A 57 -1.88 10.76 7.63
N LEU A 58 -1.05 9.94 8.25
CA LEU A 58 0.41 10.10 8.24
C LEU A 58 0.99 8.87 7.54
N GLY A 59 1.58 9.09 6.37
CA GLY A 59 2.13 8.03 5.54
C GLY A 59 3.57 8.27 5.14
N VAL A 60 3.98 7.64 4.04
CA VAL A 60 5.32 7.75 3.44
C VAL A 60 5.20 8.20 1.98
N PRO A 61 6.28 8.65 1.33
CA PRO A 61 6.24 9.13 -0.05
C PRO A 61 5.76 8.05 -1.04
N HIS A 62 5.18 8.48 -2.17
CA HIS A 62 4.64 7.56 -3.18
C HIS A 62 5.70 6.77 -3.96
N SER A 63 6.98 7.09 -3.77
CA SER A 63 8.08 6.25 -4.26
C SER A 63 8.05 4.85 -3.65
N ASP A 64 7.54 4.69 -2.42
CA ASP A 64 7.09 3.39 -1.92
C ASP A 64 5.68 3.12 -2.48
N VAL A 65 5.63 2.28 -3.52
CA VAL A 65 4.38 1.95 -4.20
C VAL A 65 3.38 1.24 -3.27
N THR A 66 3.88 0.41 -2.36
CA THR A 66 3.06 -0.41 -1.46
C THR A 66 2.59 0.39 -0.25
N THR A 67 3.52 0.71 0.66
CA THR A 67 3.22 1.37 1.93
C THR A 67 2.82 2.83 1.73
N GLY A 68 3.34 3.50 0.70
CA GLY A 68 3.06 4.89 0.40
C GLY A 68 1.85 5.04 -0.50
N LYS A 69 2.02 4.74 -1.79
CA LYS A 69 1.01 5.04 -2.82
C LYS A 69 -0.30 4.29 -2.60
N ARG A 70 -0.29 2.95 -2.58
CA ARG A 70 -1.53 2.14 -2.50
C ARG A 70 -2.34 2.45 -1.23
N ARG A 71 -1.68 2.56 -0.08
CA ARG A 71 -2.36 2.87 1.19
C ARG A 71 -2.94 4.28 1.22
N HIS A 72 -2.19 5.28 0.75
CA HIS A 72 -2.68 6.66 0.71
C HIS A 72 -3.84 6.82 -0.28
N GLU A 73 -3.77 6.19 -1.45
CA GLU A 73 -4.86 6.19 -2.43
C GLU A 73 -6.14 5.55 -1.85
N ALA A 74 -6.01 4.44 -1.10
CA ALA A 74 -7.13 3.82 -0.41
C ALA A 74 -7.77 4.76 0.63
N TYR A 75 -6.96 5.50 1.39
CA TYR A 75 -7.44 6.53 2.33
C TYR A 75 -8.21 7.63 1.60
N LEU A 76 -7.65 8.18 0.52
CA LEU A 76 -8.30 9.23 -0.28
C LEU A 76 -9.61 8.74 -0.90
N ALA A 77 -9.64 7.51 -1.39
CA ALA A 77 -10.85 6.89 -1.94
C ALA A 77 -11.95 6.75 -0.88
N PHE A 78 -11.60 6.33 0.35
CA PHE A 78 -12.54 6.27 1.45
C PHE A 78 -13.09 7.65 1.84
N CYS A 79 -12.22 8.66 1.97
CA CYS A 79 -12.64 10.03 2.27
C CYS A 79 -13.58 10.56 1.19
N LYS A 80 -13.28 10.32 -0.10
CA LYS A 80 -14.13 10.72 -1.22
C LYS A 80 -15.51 10.05 -1.15
N ALA A 81 -15.57 8.74 -0.91
CA ALA A 81 -16.82 7.98 -0.84
C ALA A 81 -17.74 8.46 0.31
N HIS A 82 -17.15 8.86 1.44
CA HIS A 82 -17.88 9.28 2.64
C HIS A 82 -17.95 10.80 2.83
N LYS A 83 -17.53 11.59 1.83
CA LYS A 83 -17.49 13.06 1.86
C LYS A 83 -16.73 13.64 3.05
N LEU A 84 -15.63 12.98 3.44
CA LEU A 84 -14.73 13.47 4.48
C LEU A 84 -13.69 14.41 3.87
N ASN A 85 -13.29 15.44 4.61
CA ASN A 85 -12.18 16.30 4.20
C ASN A 85 -10.85 15.60 4.50
N PRO A 86 -10.05 15.24 3.48
CA PRO A 86 -8.79 14.55 3.70
C PRO A 86 -7.73 15.52 4.25
N VAL A 87 -6.97 15.06 5.22
CA VAL A 87 -5.79 15.75 5.75
C VAL A 87 -4.66 14.73 5.82
N ALA A 88 -3.63 14.91 5.00
CA ALA A 88 -2.54 13.95 4.89
C ALA A 88 -1.17 14.64 4.96
N ALA A 89 -0.22 13.96 5.60
CA ALA A 89 1.20 14.29 5.54
C ALA A 89 1.97 13.05 5.08
N LEU A 90 2.87 13.24 4.10
CA LEU A 90 3.71 12.18 3.51
C LEU A 90 5.19 12.59 3.62
N PRO A 91 5.75 12.67 4.84
CA PRO A 91 7.14 13.08 5.03
C PRO A 91 8.12 12.05 4.44
N GLY A 92 9.18 12.54 3.81
CA GLY A 92 10.29 11.72 3.28
C GLY A 92 10.87 12.28 1.98
#